data_AF-A0A4Z2G109-F1
#
_entry.id   AF-A0A4Z2G109-F1
#
_cell.length_a   1.000
_cell.length_b   1.000
_cell.length_c   1.000
_cell.angle_alpha   90.00
_cell.angle_beta   90.00
_cell.angle_gamma   90.00
#
_symmetry.space_group_name_H-M   'P 1'
#
loop_
_entity.id
_entity.type
_entity.pdbx_description
1 polymer ?
#
loop_
_entity_poly.entity_id
_entity_poly.type
_entity_poly.pdbx_seq_one_letter_code
_entity_poly.pdbx_strand_id
1 'polypeptide(L)'
;MAGHGKTVVRTLEDLTLDSGYGGAADSVRSSSVSLCCSDAPQSIALSGGGGGNNGWHLTESMHSRQNSLDTVNTVLAEDPETLECAAGQCAKLTELDDVPWSLGEVEGALRKDEELMAGDPPPEVLARLSALIGRALVRVAREAQRLSLRYARCTKHEIQSAIKVVLSWTVSVNCVAAALSALSLYNMSTGDKFSRGKSARCGLVFSVGKFFRWMVDSRVALRIHEHAAIYLTACVESLFREVFGRVLRSALVDNGSPKFTLESLEQAINSDSEMWGLLQPYQHLICGKNSSVRCEGFNVKGGS
;
A
#
# COMPACT_ATOMS: atom_id res chain seq x y z
N MET A 1 -26.68 -25.17 71.48
CA MET A 1 -26.24 -23.84 71.01
C MET A 1 -26.57 -23.72 69.54
N ALA A 2 -26.90 -22.49 69.11
CA ALA A 2 -27.34 -22.02 67.78
C ALA A 2 -26.77 -22.79 66.55
N GLY A 3 -27.42 -22.89 65.39
CA GLY A 3 -28.52 -22.15 64.79
C GLY A 3 -28.25 -22.05 63.26
N HIS A 4 -29.30 -22.24 62.44
CA HIS A 4 -29.58 -21.77 61.06
C HIS A 4 -28.42 -21.17 60.21
N GLY A 5 -28.30 -21.37 58.89
CA GLY A 5 -29.28 -21.71 57.86
C GLY A 5 -28.66 -21.61 56.46
N LYS A 6 -29.46 -21.92 55.42
CA LYS A 6 -29.08 -22.10 54.01
C LYS A 6 -28.99 -20.79 53.19
N THR A 7 -28.17 -20.87 52.13
CA THR A 7 -28.29 -20.30 50.75
C THR A 7 -28.47 -18.79 50.53
N VAL A 8 -27.62 -18.18 49.69
CA VAL A 8 -27.98 -17.29 48.55
C VAL A 8 -26.84 -17.29 47.49
N VAL A 9 -27.22 -17.27 46.22
CA VAL A 9 -26.40 -17.12 44.99
C VAL A 9 -26.50 -15.67 44.47
N ARG A 10 -25.48 -15.23 43.70
CA ARG A 10 -25.35 -14.02 42.82
C ARG A 10 -24.50 -12.89 43.43
N THR A 11 -23.65 -12.12 42.74
CA THR A 11 -23.11 -11.99 41.37
C THR A 11 -21.92 -11.00 41.43
N LEU A 12 -21.12 -10.93 40.34
CA LEU A 12 -20.37 -9.80 39.75
C LEU A 12 -20.08 -8.56 40.63
N GLU A 13 -18.87 -8.01 40.48
CA GLU A 13 -18.41 -6.68 40.95
C GLU A 13 -17.76 -6.66 42.35
N ASP A 14 -16.51 -7.13 42.50
CA ASP A 14 -15.50 -6.43 43.36
C ASP A 14 -14.08 -7.03 43.34
N LEU A 15 -13.43 -7.08 42.18
CA LEU A 15 -11.97 -7.31 42.12
C LEU A 15 -11.30 -6.30 41.20
N THR A 16 -11.53 -5.02 41.50
CA THR A 16 -10.66 -3.92 41.08
C THR A 16 -9.98 -3.35 42.31
N LEU A 17 -8.76 -3.81 42.58
CA LEU A 17 -7.77 -3.10 43.40
C LEU A 17 -6.74 -2.57 42.41
N ASP A 18 -6.86 -1.32 41.95
CA ASP A 18 -6.30 -0.11 42.57
C ASP A 18 -4.91 -0.32 43.19
N SER A 19 -3.90 0.22 42.51
CA SER A 19 -2.92 1.08 43.16
C SER A 19 -2.26 1.98 42.11
N GLY A 20 -2.78 3.21 42.05
CA GLY A 20 -1.92 4.40 42.15
C GLY A 20 -1.35 4.98 40.86
N TYR A 21 -2.00 6.02 40.35
CA TYR A 21 -1.29 7.29 40.12
C TYR A 21 -2.26 8.46 40.24
N GLY A 22 -2.02 9.29 41.27
CA GLY A 22 -2.84 10.44 41.60
C GLY A 22 -2.81 11.51 40.52
N GLY A 23 -3.95 12.20 40.39
CA GLY A 23 -4.10 13.34 39.51
C GLY A 23 -3.32 14.56 39.97
N ALA A 24 -2.89 15.34 38.98
CA ALA A 24 -2.78 16.79 39.10
C ALA A 24 -3.34 17.39 37.81
N ALA A 25 -4.18 18.40 38.01
CA ALA A 25 -5.09 19.00 37.06
C ALA A 25 -4.40 19.84 35.98
N ASP A 26 -5.14 20.01 34.89
CA ASP A 26 -5.30 21.21 34.07
C ASP A 26 -4.06 22.10 33.84
N SER A 27 -3.54 22.06 32.61
CA SER A 27 -3.19 23.31 31.94
C SER A 27 -3.26 23.20 30.43
N VAL A 28 -4.12 24.02 29.87
CA VAL A 28 -4.34 24.25 28.45
C VAL A 28 -3.12 24.99 27.90
N ARG A 29 -2.31 24.34 27.06
CA ARG A 29 -1.47 25.08 26.11
C ARG A 29 -1.19 24.23 24.87
N SER A 30 -1.93 24.55 23.81
CA SER A 30 -1.63 24.12 22.44
C SER A 30 -0.16 24.38 22.11
N SER A 31 0.48 23.43 21.44
CA SER A 31 1.71 23.67 20.69
C SER A 31 1.64 22.88 19.39
N SER A 32 1.25 23.62 18.35
CA SER A 32 1.39 23.26 16.95
C SER A 32 2.88 23.09 16.62
N VAL A 33 3.28 21.86 16.30
CA VAL A 33 4.56 21.61 15.62
C VAL A 33 4.38 21.95 14.14
N SER A 34 4.71 23.19 13.78
CA SER A 34 4.92 23.62 12.40
C SER A 34 6.27 23.11 11.92
N LEU A 35 6.27 22.30 10.86
CA LEU A 35 7.48 22.05 10.07
C LEU A 35 7.49 23.06 8.92
N CYS A 36 8.09 24.22 9.16
CA CYS A 36 8.46 25.16 8.12
C CYS A 36 9.99 25.15 7.98
N CYS A 37 10.46 24.79 6.79
CA CYS A 37 11.82 24.98 6.34
C CYS A 37 12.13 26.48 6.26
N SER A 38 13.29 26.93 6.74
CA SER A 38 13.94 28.16 6.28
C SER A 38 15.42 28.13 6.63
N ASP A 39 16.26 28.04 5.59
CA ASP A 39 17.66 28.40 5.60
C ASP A 39 17.82 29.92 5.69
N ALA A 40 18.81 30.40 6.44
CA ALA A 40 19.46 31.68 6.17
C ALA A 40 20.89 31.73 6.78
N PRO A 41 21.83 32.50 6.18
CA PRO A 41 23.26 32.21 6.17
C PRO A 41 24.09 33.14 7.08
N GLN A 42 25.34 32.76 7.38
CA GLN A 42 26.55 33.61 7.23
C GLN A 42 27.81 32.97 7.84
N SER A 43 28.91 33.14 7.12
CA SER A 43 30.29 32.72 7.38
C SER A 43 31.06 33.75 8.23
N ILE A 44 32.16 33.33 8.86
CA ILE A 44 33.50 33.96 8.87
C ILE A 44 34.48 33.03 9.61
N ALA A 45 35.65 32.81 9.00
CA ALA A 45 36.81 32.09 9.53
C ALA A 45 37.91 33.04 10.00
N LEU A 46 38.78 32.57 10.91
CA LEU A 46 40.19 32.96 11.21
C LEU A 46 40.60 32.05 12.40
N SER A 47 41.76 31.41 12.54
CA SER A 47 43.04 31.37 11.82
C SER A 47 43.69 29.99 12.05
N GLY A 48 44.47 29.52 11.07
CA GLY A 48 45.22 28.27 11.15
C GLY A 48 46.69 28.47 11.48
N GLY A 49 47.35 27.35 11.79
CA GLY A 49 48.80 27.21 11.75
C GLY A 49 49.20 25.74 11.63
N GLY A 50 49.74 25.34 10.47
CA GLY A 50 50.72 24.24 10.35
C GLY A 50 50.37 22.97 9.54
N GLY A 51 50.59 23.02 8.21
CA GLY A 51 51.31 21.98 7.46
C GLY A 51 50.56 20.80 6.78
N GLY A 52 50.67 20.71 5.44
CA GLY A 52 50.84 19.43 4.73
C GLY A 52 49.82 18.96 3.66
N ASN A 53 49.98 19.45 2.42
CA ASN A 53 49.94 18.72 1.12
C ASN A 53 48.80 17.75 0.74
N ASN A 54 47.86 18.18 -0.14
CA ASN A 54 47.53 17.60 -1.46
C ASN A 54 46.28 18.28 -2.06
N GLY A 55 46.32 18.59 -3.35
CA GLY A 55 45.46 19.56 -4.01
C GLY A 55 44.04 19.11 -4.38
N TRP A 56 43.09 20.02 -4.11
CA TRP A 56 41.93 20.36 -4.95
C TRP A 56 41.62 21.85 -4.67
N HIS A 57 41.77 22.71 -5.69
CA HIS A 57 41.53 24.15 -5.57
C HIS A 57 40.03 24.47 -5.70
N LEU A 58 39.41 24.89 -4.60
CA LEU A 58 38.13 25.60 -4.57
C LEU A 58 38.42 27.10 -4.39
N THR A 59 38.18 27.89 -5.42
CA THR A 59 38.15 29.35 -5.33
C THR A 59 36.71 29.83 -5.30
N GLU A 60 36.34 30.39 -4.16
CA GLU A 60 35.11 31.13 -3.91
C GLU A 60 35.14 32.46 -4.69
N SER A 61 34.07 32.77 -5.42
CA SER A 61 33.82 34.11 -5.96
C SER A 61 32.34 34.44 -5.77
N MET A 62 32.06 35.27 -4.76
CA MET A 62 30.78 35.96 -4.65
C MET A 62 30.97 37.41 -5.08
N HIS A 63 30.37 37.77 -6.21
CA HIS A 63 30.05 39.16 -6.55
C HIS A 63 28.61 39.25 -7.05
N SER A 64 27.81 39.95 -6.23
CA SER A 64 26.83 40.97 -6.62
C SER A 64 25.64 40.60 -7.51
N ARG A 65 24.48 40.50 -6.83
CA ARG A 65 23.18 41.15 -7.09
C ARG A 65 22.78 41.52 -8.53
N GLN A 66 21.54 41.13 -8.82
CA GLN A 66 20.56 41.75 -9.73
C GLN A 66 20.80 41.48 -11.22
N ASN A 67 19.97 40.64 -11.85
CA ASN A 67 19.05 41.06 -12.93
C ASN A 67 18.17 39.90 -13.41
N SER A 68 16.90 40.22 -13.68
CA SER A 68 16.00 39.65 -14.70
C SER A 68 16.18 38.18 -15.13
N LEU A 69 15.14 37.36 -14.91
CA LEU A 69 14.76 36.34 -15.89
C LEU A 69 14.31 37.05 -17.15
N ASP A 70 15.27 37.41 -17.99
CA ASP A 70 15.04 37.88 -19.35
C ASP A 70 15.27 36.70 -20.30
N THR A 71 14.21 36.42 -21.04
CA THR A 71 14.02 35.37 -22.04
C THR A 71 15.08 35.36 -23.13
N VAL A 72 15.55 34.16 -23.51
CA VAL A 72 15.84 33.85 -24.91
C VAL A 72 15.18 32.52 -25.28
N ASN A 73 14.05 32.68 -25.94
CA ASN A 73 13.39 31.67 -26.76
C ASN A 73 14.37 31.28 -27.88
N THR A 74 15.01 30.12 -27.78
CA THR A 74 15.60 29.49 -28.97
C THR A 74 14.56 28.53 -29.50
N VAL A 75 13.87 28.99 -30.54
CA VAL A 75 13.05 28.18 -31.42
C VAL A 75 13.95 27.07 -31.96
N LEU A 76 13.91 25.91 -31.32
CA LEU A 76 14.38 24.67 -31.92
C LEU A 76 13.23 24.18 -32.79
N ALA A 77 13.54 24.01 -34.07
CA ALA A 77 12.64 23.55 -35.10
C ALA A 77 11.85 22.32 -34.62
N GLU A 78 10.55 22.36 -34.86
CA GLU A 78 9.63 21.26 -34.58
C GLU A 78 10.04 20.06 -35.43
N ASP A 79 10.77 19.12 -34.81
CA ASP A 79 11.01 17.81 -35.37
C ASP A 79 10.11 16.81 -34.62
N PRO A 80 9.08 16.24 -35.27
CA PRO A 80 8.06 15.43 -34.60
C PRO A 80 8.57 14.10 -34.01
N GLU A 81 9.87 13.79 -34.13
CA GLU A 81 10.48 12.56 -33.60
C GLU A 81 11.20 12.73 -32.25
N THR A 82 11.29 13.94 -31.67
CA THR A 82 11.93 14.13 -30.34
C THR A 82 10.95 14.26 -29.16
N LEU A 83 9.64 14.28 -29.42
CA LEU A 83 8.61 14.33 -28.37
C LEU A 83 8.31 12.96 -27.72
N GLU A 84 8.80 11.85 -28.29
CA GLU A 84 8.71 10.53 -27.66
C GLU A 84 9.84 10.25 -26.63
N CYS A 85 10.90 11.06 -26.60
CA CYS A 85 12.02 10.82 -25.67
C CYS A 85 11.78 11.34 -24.24
N ALA A 86 10.90 12.33 -24.00
CA ALA A 86 10.65 12.85 -22.65
C ALA A 86 9.57 12.08 -21.86
N ALA A 87 8.69 11.35 -22.56
CA ALA A 87 7.75 10.40 -21.97
C ALA A 87 8.32 8.96 -21.90
N GLY A 88 9.54 8.75 -22.41
CA GLY A 88 10.11 7.44 -22.78
C GLY A 88 10.99 6.72 -21.76
N GLN A 89 11.23 7.26 -20.56
CA GLN A 89 11.96 6.53 -19.51
C GLN A 89 11.27 6.63 -18.15
N CYS A 90 9.98 6.31 -18.09
CA CYS A 90 9.43 5.94 -16.80
C CYS A 90 9.96 4.57 -16.37
N ALA A 91 10.57 4.48 -15.19
CA ALA A 91 10.97 3.20 -14.60
C ALA A 91 9.75 2.25 -14.50
N LYS A 92 9.82 1.13 -15.23
CA LYS A 92 8.80 0.07 -15.21
C LYS A 92 8.93 -0.75 -13.93
N LEU A 93 7.81 -1.06 -13.30
CA LEU A 93 7.75 -1.98 -12.18
C LEU A 93 8.22 -3.36 -12.65
N THR A 94 9.06 -4.02 -11.85
CA THR A 94 9.47 -5.39 -12.11
C THR A 94 8.22 -6.27 -12.15
N GLU A 95 7.99 -6.93 -13.29
CA GLU A 95 6.92 -7.90 -13.41
C GLU A 95 7.24 -9.10 -12.52
N LEU A 96 6.19 -9.71 -11.96
CA LEU A 96 6.36 -10.81 -11.04
C LEU A 96 6.35 -12.13 -11.82
N ASP A 97 7.51 -12.79 -11.89
CA ASP A 97 7.66 -14.05 -12.64
C ASP A 97 6.80 -15.18 -12.05
N ASP A 98 6.80 -15.32 -10.71
CA ASP A 98 5.99 -16.30 -9.98
C ASP A 98 5.09 -15.63 -8.94
N VAL A 99 3.78 -15.76 -9.11
CA VAL A 99 2.76 -15.33 -8.13
C VAL A 99 2.46 -16.44 -7.11
N PRO A 100 2.17 -16.12 -5.84
CA PRO A 100 1.86 -17.11 -4.81
C PRO A 100 0.43 -17.69 -4.87
N TRP A 101 -0.24 -17.65 -6.02
CA TRP A 101 -1.61 -18.17 -6.23
C TRP A 101 -1.80 -18.80 -7.62
N SER A 102 -2.80 -19.67 -7.74
CA SER A 102 -3.29 -20.16 -9.04
C SER A 102 -4.56 -19.42 -9.47
N LEU A 103 -4.91 -19.50 -10.76
CA LEU A 103 -6.16 -18.90 -11.26
C LEU A 103 -7.42 -19.53 -10.62
N GLY A 104 -7.39 -20.83 -10.31
CA GLY A 104 -8.49 -21.49 -9.59
C GLY A 104 -8.62 -21.02 -8.14
N GLU A 105 -7.51 -20.69 -7.48
CA GLU A 105 -7.53 -20.03 -6.16
C GLU A 105 -8.14 -18.62 -6.27
N VAL A 106 -7.83 -17.85 -7.32
CA VAL A 106 -8.41 -16.52 -7.56
C VAL A 106 -9.91 -16.61 -7.74
N GLU A 107 -10.36 -17.50 -8.61
CA GLU A 107 -11.78 -17.75 -8.86
C GLU A 107 -12.53 -18.17 -7.57
N GLY A 108 -11.91 -19.06 -6.78
CA GLY A 108 -12.45 -19.46 -5.47
C GLY A 108 -12.54 -18.31 -4.46
N ALA A 109 -11.58 -17.38 -4.48
CA ALA A 109 -11.59 -16.20 -3.62
C ALA A 109 -12.71 -15.22 -3.99
N LEU A 110 -13.00 -15.06 -5.28
CA LEU A 110 -14.09 -14.20 -5.75
C LEU A 110 -15.47 -14.77 -5.38
N ARG A 111 -15.66 -16.09 -5.53
CA ARG A 111 -16.91 -16.79 -5.16
C ARG A 111 -17.28 -16.76 -3.68
N LYS A 112 -16.34 -16.40 -2.81
CA LYS A 112 -16.60 -16.32 -1.37
C LYS A 112 -17.54 -15.16 -1.00
N ASP A 113 -17.69 -14.19 -1.90
CA ASP A 113 -18.53 -13.02 -1.73
C ASP A 113 -19.80 -13.19 -2.56
N GLU A 114 -20.96 -13.28 -1.90
CA GLU A 114 -22.25 -13.56 -2.57
C GLU A 114 -22.60 -12.47 -3.60
N GLU A 115 -22.18 -11.22 -3.37
CA GLU A 115 -22.38 -10.12 -4.30
C GLU A 115 -21.60 -10.33 -5.62
N LEU A 116 -20.48 -11.05 -5.57
CA LEU A 116 -19.63 -11.32 -6.74
C LEU A 116 -20.06 -12.58 -7.51
N MET A 117 -20.94 -13.41 -6.95
CA MET A 117 -21.46 -14.63 -7.60
C MET A 117 -22.31 -14.35 -8.85
N ALA A 118 -22.78 -13.11 -9.02
CA ALA A 118 -23.53 -12.69 -10.21
C ALA A 118 -22.64 -12.58 -11.47
N GLY A 119 -21.31 -12.70 -11.32
CA GLY A 119 -20.36 -12.60 -12.39
C GLY A 119 -19.40 -13.77 -12.43
N ASP A 120 -19.58 -14.68 -13.38
CA ASP A 120 -18.56 -15.67 -13.72
C ASP A 120 -17.60 -15.05 -14.75
N PRO A 121 -16.40 -14.56 -14.34
CA PRO A 121 -15.47 -13.95 -15.27
C PRO A 121 -14.83 -15.02 -16.18
N PRO A 122 -14.61 -14.72 -17.47
CA PRO A 122 -13.85 -15.62 -18.33
C PRO A 122 -12.40 -15.74 -17.85
N PRO A 123 -11.70 -16.84 -18.19
CA PRO A 123 -10.35 -17.11 -17.70
C PRO A 123 -9.34 -16.03 -18.08
N GLU A 124 -9.55 -15.35 -19.21
CA GLU A 124 -8.72 -14.24 -19.67
C GLU A 124 -8.83 -13.01 -18.75
N VAL A 125 -10.04 -12.70 -18.28
CA VAL A 125 -10.28 -11.61 -17.31
C VAL A 125 -9.65 -11.96 -15.97
N LEU A 126 -9.74 -13.22 -15.52
CA LEU A 126 -9.06 -13.69 -14.31
C LEU A 126 -7.54 -13.58 -14.42
N ALA A 127 -6.97 -13.96 -15.56
CA ALA A 127 -5.54 -13.84 -15.82
C ALA A 127 -5.08 -12.38 -15.81
N ARG A 128 -5.86 -11.49 -16.45
CA ARG A 128 -5.55 -10.05 -16.46
C ARG A 128 -5.66 -9.44 -15.07
N LEU A 129 -6.70 -9.77 -14.31
CA LEU A 129 -6.87 -9.34 -12.92
C LEU A 129 -5.70 -9.83 -12.06
N SER A 130 -5.29 -11.10 -12.21
CA SER A 130 -4.12 -11.67 -11.53
C SER A 130 -2.84 -10.86 -11.80
N ALA A 131 -2.58 -10.50 -13.06
CA ALA A 131 -1.42 -9.70 -13.43
C ALA A 131 -1.45 -8.29 -12.81
N LEU A 132 -2.63 -7.64 -12.78
CA LEU A 132 -2.81 -6.31 -12.20
C LEU A 132 -2.59 -6.33 -10.67
N ILE A 133 -3.18 -7.30 -9.99
CA ILE A 133 -3.01 -7.49 -8.54
C ILE A 133 -1.58 -7.90 -8.19
N GLY A 134 -0.89 -8.62 -9.08
CA GLY A 134 0.55 -8.88 -8.97
C GLY A 134 1.38 -7.60 -8.85
N ARG A 135 1.01 -6.54 -9.59
CA ARG A 135 1.68 -5.23 -9.48
C ARG A 135 1.43 -4.57 -8.11
N ALA A 136 0.21 -4.66 -7.60
CA ALA A 136 -0.12 -4.17 -6.26
C ALA A 136 0.67 -4.94 -5.18
N LEU A 137 0.78 -6.27 -5.30
CA LEU A 137 1.60 -7.10 -4.41
C LEU A 137 3.06 -6.63 -4.39
N VAL A 138 3.67 -6.41 -5.56
CA VAL A 138 5.06 -5.93 -5.65
C VAL A 138 5.23 -4.59 -4.95
N ARG A 139 4.28 -3.66 -5.11
CA ARG A 139 4.31 -2.36 -4.42
C ARG A 139 4.24 -2.52 -2.90
N VAL A 140 3.27 -3.31 -2.39
CA VAL A 140 3.13 -3.58 -0.95
C VAL A 140 4.39 -4.28 -0.41
N ALA A 141 4.96 -5.22 -1.15
CA ALA A 141 6.16 -5.96 -0.74
C ALA A 141 7.41 -5.08 -0.68
N ARG A 142 7.63 -4.21 -1.67
CA ARG A 142 8.74 -3.24 -1.67
C ARG A 142 8.64 -2.26 -0.50
N GLU A 143 7.43 -1.80 -0.21
CA GLU A 143 7.22 -0.91 0.93
C GLU A 143 7.39 -1.64 2.28
N ALA A 144 6.90 -2.87 2.39
CA ALA A 144 7.16 -3.71 3.56
C ALA A 144 8.66 -3.99 3.74
N GLN A 145 9.39 -4.18 2.65
CA GLN A 145 10.84 -4.34 2.65
C GLN A 145 11.54 -3.09 3.18
N ARG A 146 11.16 -1.90 2.66
CA ARG A 146 11.67 -0.60 3.14
C ARG A 146 11.44 -0.42 4.65
N LEU A 147 10.24 -0.74 5.13
CA LEU A 147 9.89 -0.64 6.55
C LEU A 147 10.63 -1.67 7.42
N SER A 148 10.98 -2.82 6.85
CA SER A 148 11.69 -3.90 7.56
C SER A 148 13.20 -3.66 7.69
N LEU A 149 13.79 -2.70 6.96
CA LEU A 149 15.24 -2.44 6.95
C LEU A 149 15.82 -2.16 8.34
N ARG A 150 15.08 -1.46 9.19
CA ARG A 150 15.57 -1.04 10.52
C ARG A 150 15.83 -2.21 11.47
N TYR A 151 14.99 -3.25 11.41
CA TYR A 151 15.01 -4.37 12.35
C TYR A 151 15.27 -5.71 11.69
N ALA A 152 15.51 -5.73 10.37
CA ALA A 152 15.71 -6.93 9.56
C ALA A 152 14.60 -7.99 9.72
N ARG A 153 13.40 -7.58 10.14
CA ARG A 153 12.25 -8.45 10.37
C ARG A 153 11.00 -7.84 9.77
N CYS A 154 10.17 -8.69 9.19
CA CYS A 154 8.85 -8.33 8.69
C CYS A 154 7.80 -9.02 9.57
N THR A 155 7.03 -8.22 10.31
CA THR A 155 5.91 -8.65 11.14
C THR A 155 4.59 -8.16 10.54
N LYS A 156 3.47 -8.45 11.21
CA LYS A 156 2.16 -7.90 10.81
C LYS A 156 2.15 -6.36 10.77
N HIS A 157 3.00 -5.70 11.56
CA HIS A 157 3.03 -4.24 11.66
C HIS A 157 3.66 -3.59 10.42
N GLU A 158 4.75 -4.15 9.90
CA GLU A 158 5.37 -3.67 8.66
C GLU A 158 4.41 -3.87 7.48
N ILE A 159 3.73 -5.02 7.38
CA ILE A 159 2.73 -5.27 6.34
C ILE A 159 1.53 -4.33 6.47
N GLN A 160 0.97 -4.16 7.67
CA GLN A 160 -0.16 -3.27 7.90
C GLN A 160 0.16 -1.82 7.51
N SER A 161 1.36 -1.34 7.86
CA SER A 161 1.82 0.00 7.48
C SER A 161 2.04 0.10 5.97
N ALA A 162 2.65 -0.91 5.34
CA ALA A 162 2.81 -0.94 3.89
C ALA A 162 1.48 -0.88 3.14
N ILE A 163 0.46 -1.63 3.60
CA ILE A 163 -0.90 -1.60 3.04
C ILE A 163 -1.47 -0.18 3.10
N LYS A 164 -1.33 0.52 4.24
CA LYS A 164 -1.85 1.88 4.42
C LYS A 164 -1.11 2.96 3.62
N VAL A 165 0.18 2.74 3.34
CA VAL A 165 1.00 3.65 2.53
C VAL A 165 0.74 3.43 1.04
N VAL A 166 0.58 2.19 0.62
CA VAL A 166 0.52 1.81 -0.80
C VAL A 166 -0.89 1.84 -1.36
N LEU A 167 -1.91 1.47 -0.58
CA LEU A 167 -3.32 1.38 -1.03
C LEU A 167 -4.10 2.67 -0.70
N SER A 168 -5.18 2.94 -1.44
CA SER A 168 -6.06 4.08 -1.14
C SER A 168 -6.70 3.91 0.23
N TRP A 169 -7.19 4.99 0.83
CA TRP A 169 -7.79 4.93 2.16
C TRP A 169 -8.86 3.85 2.28
N THR A 170 -9.86 3.85 1.39
CA THR A 170 -10.99 2.91 1.42
C THR A 170 -10.51 1.46 1.31
N VAL A 171 -9.65 1.18 0.33
CA VAL A 171 -9.13 -0.17 0.07
C VAL A 171 -8.19 -0.64 1.16
N SER A 172 -7.37 0.25 1.71
CA SER A 172 -6.48 -0.07 2.82
C SER A 172 -7.26 -0.47 4.07
N VAL A 173 -8.35 0.24 4.40
CA VAL A 173 -9.21 -0.07 5.54
C VAL A 173 -9.86 -1.45 5.38
N ASN A 174 -10.40 -1.74 4.20
CA ASN A 174 -11.01 -3.04 3.89
C ASN A 174 -9.99 -4.19 3.97
N CYS A 175 -8.81 -4.00 3.37
CA CYS A 175 -7.73 -4.99 3.39
C CYS A 175 -7.21 -5.25 4.81
N VAL A 176 -7.03 -4.21 5.62
CA VAL A 176 -6.60 -4.34 7.03
C VAL A 176 -7.67 -5.02 7.86
N ALA A 177 -8.95 -4.71 7.66
CA ALA A 177 -10.06 -5.38 8.34
C ALA A 177 -10.09 -6.88 8.02
N ALA A 178 -9.96 -7.25 6.73
CA ALA A 178 -9.87 -8.65 6.32
C ALA A 178 -8.67 -9.39 6.95
N ALA A 179 -7.50 -8.74 7.00
CA ALA A 179 -6.30 -9.28 7.63
C ALA A 179 -6.46 -9.50 9.15
N LEU A 180 -7.07 -8.55 9.85
CA LEU A 180 -7.38 -8.67 11.28
C LEU A 180 -8.33 -9.82 11.56
N SER A 181 -9.39 -9.96 10.76
CA SER A 181 -10.35 -11.07 10.86
C SER A 181 -9.68 -12.42 10.64
N ALA A 182 -8.84 -12.55 9.60
CA ALA A 182 -8.08 -13.78 9.32
C ALA A 182 -7.12 -14.14 10.47
N LEU A 183 -6.40 -13.16 11.03
CA LEU A 183 -5.51 -13.38 12.16
C LEU A 183 -6.29 -13.77 13.43
N SER A 184 -7.47 -13.20 13.66
CA SER A 184 -8.34 -13.57 14.77
C SER A 184 -8.74 -15.04 14.71
N LEU A 185 -9.22 -15.51 13.55
CA LEU A 185 -9.55 -16.93 13.32
C LEU A 185 -8.33 -17.85 13.54
N TYR A 186 -7.15 -17.43 13.06
CA TYR A 186 -5.92 -18.16 13.29
C TYR A 186 -5.59 -18.31 14.77
N ASN A 187 -5.75 -17.26 15.56
CA ASN A 187 -5.44 -17.28 16.99
C ASN A 187 -6.47 -18.07 17.80
N MET A 188 -7.73 -18.15 17.37
CA MET A 188 -8.78 -18.90 18.07
C MET A 188 -8.76 -20.40 17.75
N SER A 189 -8.08 -20.83 16.68
CA SER A 189 -8.03 -22.23 16.22
C SER A 189 -6.90 -23.06 16.85
N THR A 190 -6.55 -22.81 18.11
CA THR A 190 -5.40 -23.40 18.81
C THR A 190 -5.46 -24.92 18.99
N GLY A 191 -6.67 -25.51 19.05
CA GLY A 191 -6.87 -26.96 19.12
C GLY A 191 -6.68 -27.68 17.77
N ASP A 192 -6.78 -26.95 16.65
CA ASP A 192 -6.75 -27.50 15.29
C ASP A 192 -5.37 -27.37 14.60
N LYS A 193 -4.32 -27.03 15.36
CA LYS A 193 -2.97 -26.73 14.82
C LYS A 193 -2.39 -27.84 13.95
N PHE A 194 -2.78 -29.09 14.18
CA PHE A 194 -2.30 -30.27 13.46
C PHE A 194 -3.36 -30.93 12.57
N SER A 195 -4.64 -30.60 12.74
CA SER A 195 -5.76 -31.17 11.96
C SER A 195 -6.05 -30.37 10.69
N ARG A 196 -5.74 -29.06 10.68
CA ARG A 196 -6.10 -28.14 9.58
C ARG A 196 -4.92 -27.28 9.14
N GLY A 197 -4.80 -27.06 7.84
CA GLY A 197 -3.78 -26.19 7.25
C GLY A 197 -3.90 -24.72 7.70
N LYS A 198 -2.80 -23.96 7.63
CA LYS A 198 -2.74 -22.55 8.07
C LYS A 198 -3.82 -21.67 7.42
N SER A 199 -4.04 -21.80 6.11
CA SER A 199 -5.09 -21.04 5.40
C SER A 199 -6.50 -21.38 5.87
N ALA A 200 -6.79 -22.67 6.05
CA ALA A 200 -8.10 -23.12 6.55
C ALA A 200 -8.38 -22.56 7.95
N ARG A 201 -7.36 -22.46 8.80
CA ARG A 201 -7.45 -21.85 10.13
C ARG A 201 -7.64 -20.32 10.09
N CYS A 202 -7.23 -19.66 9.01
CA CYS A 202 -7.47 -18.24 8.76
C CYS A 202 -8.79 -17.99 8.01
N GLY A 203 -9.49 -19.04 7.56
CA GLY A 203 -10.63 -18.92 6.67
C GLY A 203 -10.28 -18.37 5.28
N LEU A 204 -9.04 -18.48 4.83
CA LEU A 204 -8.56 -17.96 3.55
C LEU A 204 -8.58 -19.04 2.47
N VAL A 205 -8.90 -18.66 1.24
CA VAL A 205 -8.77 -19.52 0.04
C VAL A 205 -7.31 -19.61 -0.35
N PHE A 206 -6.59 -18.48 -0.32
CA PHE A 206 -5.18 -18.44 -0.67
C PHE A 206 -4.28 -19.14 0.35
N SER A 207 -3.22 -19.78 -0.16
CA SER A 207 -2.25 -20.48 0.68
C SER A 207 -1.31 -19.52 1.41
N VAL A 208 -1.48 -19.38 2.73
CA VAL A 208 -0.57 -18.62 3.60
C VAL A 208 0.86 -19.17 3.52
N GLY A 209 1.02 -20.47 3.29
CA GLY A 209 2.33 -21.10 3.11
C GLY A 209 3.02 -20.67 1.81
N LYS A 210 2.29 -20.56 0.70
CA LYS A 210 2.83 -20.06 -0.58
C LYS A 210 3.25 -18.61 -0.45
N PHE A 211 2.42 -17.77 0.15
CA PHE A 211 2.77 -16.37 0.42
C PHE A 211 3.98 -16.23 1.35
N PHE A 212 4.06 -17.03 2.42
CA PHE A 212 5.25 -17.03 3.29
C PHE A 212 6.51 -17.39 2.50
N ARG A 213 6.47 -18.46 1.69
CA ARG A 213 7.61 -18.88 0.88
C ARG A 213 7.98 -17.82 -0.15
N TRP A 214 7.00 -17.26 -0.85
CA TRP A 214 7.20 -16.17 -1.80
C TRP A 214 7.83 -14.93 -1.15
N MET A 215 7.43 -14.55 0.07
CA MET A 215 8.05 -13.44 0.79
C MET A 215 9.53 -13.69 1.11
N VAL A 216 9.89 -14.95 1.42
CA VAL A 216 11.28 -15.37 1.65
C VAL A 216 12.08 -15.28 0.36
N ASP A 217 11.55 -15.88 -0.72
CA ASP A 217 12.24 -15.96 -2.01
C ASP A 217 12.40 -14.56 -2.64
N SER A 218 11.41 -13.68 -2.46
CA SER A 218 11.44 -12.26 -2.87
C SER A 218 12.23 -11.34 -1.94
N ARG A 219 12.83 -11.88 -0.87
CA ARG A 219 13.66 -11.15 0.11
C ARG A 219 12.97 -9.93 0.73
N VAL A 220 11.70 -10.07 1.10
CA VAL A 220 10.95 -9.00 1.78
C VAL A 220 11.64 -8.59 3.10
N ALA A 221 12.16 -9.55 3.85
CA ALA A 221 13.04 -9.30 5.01
C ALA A 221 13.89 -10.53 5.33
N LEU A 222 14.95 -10.37 6.12
CA LEU A 222 15.78 -11.50 6.59
C LEU A 222 15.00 -12.46 7.48
N ARG A 223 14.04 -11.96 8.27
CA ARG A 223 13.15 -12.76 9.13
C ARG A 223 11.70 -12.40 8.85
N ILE A 224 10.90 -13.38 8.45
CA ILE A 224 9.47 -13.18 8.18
C ILE A 224 8.66 -13.89 9.26
N HIS A 225 7.78 -13.13 9.93
CA HIS A 225 6.88 -13.67 10.93
C HIS A 225 5.66 -14.30 10.26
N GLU A 226 5.12 -15.38 10.83
CA GLU A 226 3.94 -16.05 10.26
C GLU A 226 2.72 -15.12 10.13
N HIS A 227 2.49 -14.26 11.14
CA HIS A 227 1.45 -13.23 11.09
C HIS A 227 1.62 -12.22 9.94
N ALA A 228 2.85 -11.98 9.48
CA ALA A 228 3.09 -11.12 8.32
C ALA A 228 2.54 -11.77 7.05
N ALA A 229 2.81 -13.07 6.87
CA ALA A 229 2.28 -13.84 5.75
C ALA A 229 0.74 -13.93 5.79
N ILE A 230 0.14 -14.12 6.97
CA ILE A 230 -1.34 -14.09 7.12
C ILE A 230 -1.90 -12.74 6.67
N TYR A 231 -1.31 -11.63 7.12
CA TYR A 231 -1.74 -10.29 6.75
C TYR A 231 -1.64 -10.04 5.25
N LEU A 232 -0.52 -10.41 4.64
CA LEU A 232 -0.32 -10.21 3.20
C LEU A 232 -1.28 -11.08 2.37
N THR A 233 -1.47 -12.34 2.76
CA THR A 233 -2.39 -13.27 2.08
C THR A 233 -3.82 -12.74 2.12
N ALA A 234 -4.29 -12.35 3.31
CA ALA A 234 -5.65 -11.82 3.49
C ALA A 234 -5.86 -10.47 2.79
N CYS A 235 -4.84 -9.61 2.79
CA CYS A 235 -4.87 -8.35 2.05
C CYS A 235 -5.04 -8.60 0.55
N VAL A 236 -4.25 -9.51 -0.03
CA VAL A 236 -4.33 -9.80 -1.46
C VAL A 236 -5.66 -10.47 -1.81
N GLU A 237 -6.15 -11.43 -1.01
CA GLU A 237 -7.48 -12.03 -1.19
C GLU A 237 -8.60 -10.96 -1.14
N SER A 238 -8.49 -9.99 -0.23
CA SER A 238 -9.42 -8.86 -0.16
C SER A 238 -9.29 -7.91 -1.34
N LEU A 239 -8.07 -7.68 -1.85
CA LEU A 239 -7.84 -6.78 -2.97
C LEU A 239 -8.41 -7.33 -4.28
N PHE A 240 -8.34 -8.65 -4.49
CA PHE A 240 -9.03 -9.30 -5.61
C PHE A 240 -10.53 -9.02 -5.58
N ARG A 241 -11.18 -9.20 -4.43
CA ARG A 241 -12.62 -8.93 -4.26
C ARG A 241 -12.96 -7.46 -4.43
N GLU A 242 -12.14 -6.56 -3.89
CA GLU A 242 -12.35 -5.12 -4.00
C GLU A 242 -12.27 -4.65 -5.47
N VAL A 243 -11.22 -5.03 -6.19
CA VAL A 243 -11.06 -4.63 -7.60
C VAL A 243 -12.14 -5.27 -8.46
N PHE A 244 -12.41 -6.58 -8.29
CA PHE A 244 -13.45 -7.26 -9.06
C PHE A 244 -14.85 -6.72 -8.77
N GLY A 245 -15.18 -6.43 -7.50
CA GLY A 245 -16.47 -5.85 -7.13
C GLY A 245 -16.69 -4.45 -7.69
N ARG A 246 -15.63 -3.65 -7.86
CA ARG A 246 -15.71 -2.35 -8.55
C ARG A 246 -15.97 -2.53 -10.06
N VAL A 247 -15.33 -3.52 -10.68
CA VAL A 247 -15.56 -3.87 -12.09
C VAL A 247 -17.00 -4.36 -12.30
N LEU A 248 -17.49 -5.27 -11.46
CA LEU A 248 -18.86 -5.77 -11.51
C LEU A 248 -19.87 -4.62 -11.35
N ARG A 249 -19.68 -3.74 -10.36
CA ARG A 249 -20.55 -2.57 -10.17
C ARG A 249 -20.54 -1.63 -11.36
N SER A 250 -19.39 -1.43 -12.02
CA SER A 250 -19.32 -0.64 -13.26
C SER A 250 -20.07 -1.33 -14.40
N ALA A 251 -19.94 -2.65 -14.55
CA ALA A 251 -20.59 -3.42 -15.61
C ALA A 251 -22.12 -3.51 -15.47
N LEU A 252 -22.64 -3.53 -14.24
CA LEU A 252 -24.08 -3.56 -13.96
C LEU A 252 -24.80 -2.25 -14.31
N VAL A 253 -24.09 -1.12 -14.31
CA VAL A 253 -24.65 0.19 -14.69
C VAL A 253 -24.88 0.27 -16.21
N ASP A 254 -24.11 -0.48 -17.01
CA ASP A 254 -24.05 -0.39 -18.48
C ASP A 254 -24.93 -1.43 -19.22
N ASN A 255 -26.10 -1.79 -18.65
CA ASN A 255 -27.18 -2.63 -19.22
C ASN A 255 -27.16 -4.13 -18.84
N GLY A 256 -28.14 -4.56 -18.03
CA GLY A 256 -28.53 -5.96 -17.90
C GLY A 256 -27.50 -6.88 -17.24
N SER A 257 -27.57 -8.19 -17.52
CA SER A 257 -26.67 -9.20 -16.94
C SER A 257 -25.20 -8.84 -17.20
N PRO A 258 -24.33 -8.82 -16.17
CA PRO A 258 -22.97 -8.32 -16.30
C PRO A 258 -22.16 -9.20 -17.25
N LYS A 259 -21.73 -8.65 -18.39
CA LYS A 259 -20.81 -9.32 -19.30
C LYS A 259 -19.38 -8.89 -18.97
N PHE A 260 -18.59 -9.82 -18.45
CA PHE A 260 -17.19 -9.56 -18.13
C PHE A 260 -16.32 -9.71 -19.37
N THR A 261 -15.82 -8.60 -19.89
CA THR A 261 -14.82 -8.55 -20.95
C THR A 261 -13.55 -7.88 -20.46
N LEU A 262 -12.44 -8.08 -21.16
CA LEU A 262 -11.20 -7.34 -20.87
C LEU A 262 -11.42 -5.82 -20.95
N GLU A 263 -12.21 -5.37 -21.91
CA GLU A 263 -12.55 -3.96 -22.08
C GLU A 263 -13.29 -3.40 -20.86
N SER A 264 -14.29 -4.13 -20.33
CA SER A 264 -14.99 -3.70 -19.12
C SER A 264 -14.07 -3.62 -17.89
N LEU A 265 -13.09 -4.53 -17.78
CA LEU A 265 -12.09 -4.51 -16.71
C LEU A 265 -11.18 -3.29 -16.84
N GLU A 266 -10.68 -3.01 -18.04
CA GLU A 266 -9.82 -1.86 -18.30
C GLU A 266 -10.57 -0.54 -18.11
N GLN A 267 -11.79 -0.43 -18.62
CA GLN A 267 -12.65 0.74 -18.46
C GLN A 267 -12.94 1.04 -16.98
N ALA A 268 -13.32 0.03 -16.20
CA ALA A 268 -13.59 0.20 -14.77
C ALA A 268 -12.35 0.63 -13.96
N ILE A 269 -11.17 0.11 -14.32
CA ILE A 269 -9.91 0.53 -13.68
C ILE A 269 -9.53 1.95 -14.10
N ASN A 270 -9.76 2.33 -15.35
CA ASN A 270 -9.46 3.65 -15.87
C ASN A 270 -10.41 4.73 -15.35
N SER A 271 -11.64 4.39 -15.02
CA SER A 271 -12.60 5.30 -14.40
C SER A 271 -12.40 5.46 -12.88
N ASP A 272 -11.71 4.52 -12.23
CA ASP A 272 -11.47 4.54 -10.79
C ASP A 272 -10.11 5.17 -10.40
N SER A 273 -10.18 6.40 -9.93
CA SER A 273 -9.03 7.16 -9.42
C SER A 273 -8.28 6.50 -8.26
N GLU A 274 -8.92 5.66 -7.46
CA GLU A 274 -8.27 4.99 -6.34
C GLU A 274 -7.42 3.81 -6.79
N MET A 275 -7.85 3.10 -7.84
CA MET A 275 -7.21 1.88 -8.33
C MET A 275 -6.22 2.12 -9.45
N TRP A 276 -6.48 3.13 -10.30
CA TRP A 276 -5.72 3.34 -11.53
C TRP A 276 -4.20 3.36 -11.30
N GLY A 277 -3.73 4.22 -10.41
CA GLY A 277 -2.29 4.37 -10.11
C GLY A 277 -1.67 3.11 -9.49
N LEU A 278 -2.43 2.39 -8.66
CA LEU A 278 -1.97 1.16 -8.00
C LEU A 278 -1.70 0.03 -9.00
N LEU A 279 -2.48 -0.03 -10.08
CA LEU A 279 -2.47 -1.15 -11.03
C LEU A 279 -1.65 -0.85 -12.30
N GLN A 280 -1.15 0.37 -12.45
CA GLN A 280 -0.27 0.73 -13.57
C GLN A 280 1.08 0.02 -13.52
N PRO A 281 1.79 -0.11 -14.67
CA PRO A 281 3.11 -0.71 -14.72
C PRO A 281 4.23 0.24 -14.26
N TYR A 282 3.94 1.50 -13.91
CA TYR A 282 4.96 2.52 -13.63
C TYR A 282 5.33 2.60 -12.15
N GLN A 283 6.62 2.61 -11.83
CA GLN A 283 7.12 2.53 -10.45
C GLN A 283 6.77 3.75 -9.59
N HIS A 284 6.74 4.95 -10.16
CA HIS A 284 6.48 6.19 -9.42
C HIS A 284 5.00 6.34 -9.01
N LEU A 285 4.11 5.50 -9.57
CA LEU A 285 2.71 5.51 -9.21
C LEU A 285 2.50 4.70 -7.93
N ILE A 286 2.20 5.44 -6.87
CA ILE A 286 1.67 4.94 -5.60
C ILE A 286 0.25 5.50 -5.51
N CYS A 287 -0.75 4.70 -5.15
CA CYS A 287 -2.10 5.23 -5.14
C CYS A 287 -2.33 6.18 -3.95
N GLY A 288 -3.10 7.23 -4.21
CA GLY A 288 -3.33 8.34 -3.30
C GLY A 288 -3.99 9.49 -4.06
N LYS A 289 -4.93 10.15 -3.40
CA LYS A 289 -5.95 11.12 -3.85
C LYS A 289 -5.46 12.36 -4.64
N ASN A 290 -4.19 12.39 -5.03
CA ASN A 290 -3.50 13.53 -5.65
C ASN A 290 -2.79 13.15 -6.96
N SER A 291 -3.01 11.96 -7.54
CA SER A 291 -2.51 11.62 -8.86
C SER A 291 -3.30 12.31 -9.98
N SER A 292 -3.49 13.64 -9.88
CA SER A 292 -3.71 14.48 -11.05
C SER A 292 -2.34 14.92 -11.56
N VAL A 293 -1.50 13.98 -11.99
CA VAL A 293 -0.57 14.31 -13.06
C VAL A 293 -1.45 14.35 -14.29
N ARG A 294 -2.00 15.54 -14.54
CA ARG A 294 -2.76 15.83 -15.73
C ARG A 294 -1.78 15.70 -16.90
N CYS A 295 -1.70 14.52 -17.49
CA CYS A 295 -1.22 14.41 -18.86
C CYS A 295 -2.31 15.05 -19.73
N GLU A 296 -2.33 16.39 -19.80
CA GLU A 296 -3.13 17.10 -20.80
C GLU A 296 -2.54 16.80 -22.17
N GLY A 297 -3.02 15.71 -22.77
CA GLY A 297 -2.96 15.52 -24.20
C GLY A 297 -3.87 16.56 -24.86
N PHE A 298 -3.25 17.41 -25.67
CA PHE A 298 -3.75 17.94 -26.94
C PHE A 298 -5.27 17.89 -27.12
N ASN A 299 -5.91 19.05 -26.98
CA ASN A 299 -7.16 19.31 -27.68
C ASN A 299 -6.93 20.43 -28.69
N VAL A 300 -6.58 20.04 -29.92
CA VAL A 300 -6.61 20.93 -31.08
C VAL A 300 -8.07 21.24 -31.36
N LYS A 301 -8.55 22.38 -30.88
CA LYS A 301 -9.72 23.03 -31.48
C LYS A 301 -9.24 23.78 -32.72
N GLY A 302 -9.33 23.10 -33.86
CA GLY A 302 -9.52 23.79 -35.13
C GLY A 302 -10.91 24.42 -35.18
N GLY A 303 -11.01 25.61 -35.76
CA GLY A 303 -12.28 26.15 -36.24
C GLY A 303 -12.54 27.62 -35.94
N SER A 304 -11.86 28.49 -36.69
CA SER A 304 -12.41 29.58 -37.54
C SER A 304 -11.48 30.78 -37.55
#